data_AF-A0A958FKT4-F1
#
_entry.id   AF-A0A958FKT4-F1
#
_cell.length_a   1.000
_cell.length_b   1.000
_cell.length_c   1.000
_cell.angle_alpha   90.00
_cell.angle_beta   90.00
_cell.angle_gamma   90.00
#
_symmetry.space_group_name_H-M   'P 1'
#
loop_
_entity.id
_entity.type
_entity.pdbx_description
1 polymer ?
#
loop_
_entity_poly.entity_id
_entity_poly.type
_entity_poly.pdbx_seq_one_letter_code
_entity_poly.pdbx_strand_id
1 'polypeptide(L)'
;MRQPPLPPPAPNGAEISPAFLGIVTTRACNSACVYCDFGAPGASGRAMDLQTAVAAVDWYARLLKQQEKELLEIHFFGGEPMTAP
;
A
#
# COMPACT_ATOMS: atom_id res chain seq x y z
N MET A 1 -1.98 37.94 -5.33
CA MET A 1 -3.26 37.44 -4.77
C MET A 1 -3.12 35.93 -4.59
N ARG A 2 -3.40 35.36 -3.40
CA ARG A 2 -3.36 33.90 -3.19
C ARG A 2 -4.72 33.33 -3.60
N GLN A 3 -4.73 32.38 -4.52
CA GLN A 3 -5.94 31.67 -4.89
C GLN A 3 -6.40 30.82 -3.69
N PRO A 4 -7.68 30.89 -3.30
CA PRO A 4 -8.20 30.04 -2.25
C PRO A 4 -8.07 28.56 -2.66
N PRO A 5 -7.84 27.65 -1.70
CA PRO A 5 -7.74 26.23 -2.00
C PRO A 5 -9.04 25.74 -2.64
N LEU A 6 -8.91 24.95 -3.71
CA LEU A 6 -10.05 24.30 -4.34
C LEU A 6 -10.70 23.33 -3.33
N PRO A 7 -12.03 23.20 -3.35
CA PRO A 7 -12.70 22.16 -2.58
C PRO A 7 -12.18 20.77 -3.01
N PRO A 8 -12.12 19.80 -2.08
CA PRO A 8 -11.72 18.44 -2.43
C PRO A 8 -12.64 17.89 -3.53
N PRO A 9 -12.11 17.10 -4.47
CA PRO A 9 -12.94 16.45 -5.48
C PRO A 9 -13.99 15.57 -4.82
N ALA A 10 -15.20 15.55 -5.37
CA ALA A 10 -16.22 14.63 -4.92
C ALA A 10 -15.71 13.19 -5.02
N PRO A 11 -16.11 12.28 -4.11
CA PRO A 11 -15.79 10.86 -4.24
C PRO A 11 -16.21 10.39 -5.62
N ASN A 12 -15.23 9.88 -6.37
CA ASN A 12 -15.50 9.15 -7.59
C ASN A 12 -16.27 7.88 -7.18
N GLY A 13 -17.59 7.86 -7.38
CA GLY A 13 -18.43 6.70 -7.09
C GLY A 13 -18.20 5.50 -8.02
N ALA A 14 -17.17 5.54 -8.86
CA ALA A 14 -16.80 4.40 -9.69
C ALA A 14 -16.32 3.23 -8.84
N GLU A 15 -16.53 2.04 -9.39
CA GLU A 15 -16.08 0.79 -8.81
C GLU A 15 -14.54 0.76 -8.71
N ILE A 16 -14.04 0.26 -7.59
CA ILE A 16 -12.60 0.14 -7.33
C ILE A 16 -12.04 -0.99 -8.19
N SER A 17 -11.22 -0.67 -9.19
CA SER A 17 -10.60 -1.65 -10.10
C SER A 17 -9.08 -1.44 -10.18
N PRO A 18 -8.32 -1.79 -9.13
CA PRO A 18 -6.87 -1.60 -9.10
C PRO A 18 -6.17 -2.63 -9.99
N ALA A 19 -4.96 -2.30 -10.42
CA ALA A 19 -4.10 -3.19 -11.21
C ALA A 19 -3.39 -4.26 -10.33
N PHE A 20 -3.01 -3.88 -9.11
CA PHE A 20 -2.32 -4.75 -8.16
C PHE A 20 -2.64 -4.34 -6.71
N LEU A 21 -2.35 -5.24 -5.77
CA LEU A 21 -2.34 -4.95 -4.33
C LEU A 21 -0.90 -4.71 -3.86
N GLY A 22 -0.62 -3.50 -3.39
CA GLY A 22 0.64 -3.19 -2.71
C GLY A 22 0.54 -3.46 -1.21
N ILE A 23 1.41 -4.33 -0.68
CA ILE A 23 1.50 -4.63 0.76
C ILE A 23 2.76 -3.97 1.32
N VAL A 24 2.57 -2.98 2.19
CA VAL A 24 3.67 -2.36 2.96
C VAL A 24 4.01 -3.26 4.14
N THR A 25 4.92 -4.21 3.96
CA THR A 25 5.24 -5.22 5.00
C THR A 25 5.92 -4.60 6.22
N THR A 26 6.72 -3.54 6.01
CA THR A 26 7.40 -2.79 7.05
C THR A 26 7.73 -1.39 6.57
N ARG A 27 7.85 -0.45 7.50
CA ARG A 27 8.48 0.86 7.22
C ARG A 27 9.96 0.90 7.60
N ALA A 28 10.46 -0.10 8.32
CA ALA A 28 11.88 -0.21 8.62
C ALA A 28 12.68 -0.56 7.35
N CYS A 29 13.91 -0.07 7.27
CA CYS A 29 14.84 -0.33 6.16
C CYS A 29 16.26 -0.45 6.71
N ASN A 30 17.08 -1.29 6.09
CA ASN A 30 18.52 -1.41 6.40
C ASN A 30 19.38 -0.40 5.61
N SER A 31 18.75 0.50 4.85
CA SER A 31 19.40 1.53 4.04
C SER A 31 18.83 2.92 4.36
N ALA A 32 19.59 3.96 4.03
CA ALA A 32 19.23 5.36 4.28
C ALA A 32 19.32 6.21 2.99
N CYS A 33 18.56 5.81 1.97
CA CYS A 33 18.58 6.49 0.68
C CYS A 33 18.18 7.96 0.83
N VAL A 34 19.03 8.88 0.38
CA VAL A 34 18.82 10.34 0.50
C VAL A 34 17.60 10.87 -0.24
N TYR A 35 17.07 10.09 -1.18
CA TYR A 35 15.88 10.38 -1.98
C TYR A 35 14.63 9.67 -1.48
N CYS A 36 14.70 8.91 -0.38
CA CYS A 36 13.58 8.10 0.10
C CYS A 36 12.60 8.95 0.93
N ASP A 37 11.37 9.08 0.44
CA ASP A 37 10.27 9.73 1.17
C ASP A 37 9.43 8.75 2.02
N PHE A 38 9.90 7.51 2.15
CA PHE A 38 9.21 6.48 2.94
C PHE A 38 9.52 6.54 4.45
N GLY A 39 10.42 7.45 4.88
CA GLY A 39 10.60 7.76 6.31
C GLY A 39 11.18 6.62 7.17
N ALA A 40 12.01 5.77 6.59
CA ALA A 40 12.60 4.61 7.29
C ALA A 40 13.40 4.93 8.57
N PRO A 41 14.19 6.02 8.65
CA PRO A 41 15.03 6.31 9.83
C PRO A 41 14.26 6.47 11.15
N GLY A 42 12.96 6.81 11.11
CA GLY A 42 12.09 6.96 12.29
C GLY A 42 11.08 5.83 12.47
N ALA A 43 11.18 4.75 11.69
CA ALA A 43 10.14 3.72 11.60
C ALA A 43 10.56 2.33 12.11
N SER A 44 11.62 2.26 12.92
CA SER A 44 12.11 1.01 13.53
C SER A 44 10.99 0.27 14.25
N GLY A 45 10.81 -1.03 13.96
CA GLY A 45 9.82 -1.90 14.61
C GLY A 45 8.38 -1.78 14.09
N ARG A 46 8.11 -0.97 13.07
CA ARG A 46 6.78 -0.84 12.46
C ARG A 46 6.61 -1.82 11.29
N ALA A 47 6.29 -3.07 11.61
CA ALA A 47 5.88 -4.11 10.65
C ALA A 47 4.36 -4.23 10.57
N MET A 48 3.85 -4.63 9.41
CA MET A 48 2.47 -5.06 9.25
C MET A 48 2.27 -6.39 9.97
N ASP A 49 1.18 -6.52 10.71
CA ASP A 49 0.77 -7.79 11.29
C ASP A 49 0.38 -8.81 10.20
N LEU A 50 0.77 -10.08 10.37
CA LEU A 50 0.54 -11.13 9.38
C LEU A 50 -0.95 -11.33 9.08
N GLN A 51 -1.81 -11.29 10.10
CA GLN A 51 -3.26 -11.48 9.90
C GLN A 51 -3.85 -10.34 9.07
N THR A 52 -3.32 -9.13 9.25
CA THR A 52 -3.69 -7.97 8.41
C THR A 52 -3.27 -8.18 6.95
N ALA A 53 -2.07 -8.69 6.70
CA ALA A 53 -1.61 -8.99 5.34
C ALA A 53 -2.49 -10.07 4.67
N VAL A 54 -2.79 -11.15 5.39
CA VAL A 54 -3.69 -12.23 4.90
C VAL A 54 -5.09 -11.68 4.60
N ALA A 55 -5.66 -10.90 5.51
CA ALA A 55 -6.98 -10.29 5.31
C ALA A 55 -7.03 -9.36 4.10
N ALA A 56 -5.95 -8.62 3.82
CA ALA A 56 -5.83 -7.78 2.63
C ALA A 56 -5.79 -8.60 1.33
N VAL A 57 -5.04 -9.70 1.31
CA VAL A 57 -4.99 -10.62 0.16
C VAL A 57 -6.35 -11.26 -0.09
N ASP A 58 -7.01 -11.75 0.96
CA ASP A 58 -8.35 -12.34 0.88
C ASP A 58 -9.39 -11.35 0.35
N TRP A 59 -9.34 -10.11 0.82
CA TRP A 59 -10.20 -9.04 0.33
C TRP A 59 -9.96 -8.78 -1.16
N TYR A 60 -8.70 -8.66 -1.57
CA TYR A 60 -8.35 -8.38 -2.96
C TYR A 60 -8.74 -9.52 -3.90
N ALA A 61 -8.50 -10.77 -3.50
CA ALA A 61 -8.93 -11.95 -4.26
C ALA A 61 -10.46 -11.98 -4.45
N ARG A 62 -11.25 -11.63 -3.42
CA ARG A 62 -12.71 -11.52 -3.54
C ARG A 62 -13.12 -10.41 -4.51
N LEU A 63 -12.45 -9.26 -4.47
CA LEU A 63 -12.70 -8.15 -5.40
C LEU A 63 -12.44 -8.56 -6.85
N LEU A 64 -11.28 -9.18 -7.12
CA LEU A 64 -10.93 -9.63 -8.47
C LEU A 64 -11.90 -10.70 -9.00
N LYS A 65 -12.35 -11.61 -8.13
CA LYS A 65 -13.38 -12.59 -8.48
C LYS A 65 -14.70 -11.94 -8.88
N GLN A 66 -15.13 -10.88 -8.18
CA GLN A 66 -16.33 -10.11 -8.54
C GLN A 66 -16.17 -9.39 -9.89
N GLN A 67 -14.94 -9.05 -10.26
CA GLN A 67 -14.58 -8.38 -11.51
C GLN A 67 -14.19 -9.35 -12.63
N GLU A 68 -14.36 -10.67 -12.42
CA GLU A 68 -14.00 -11.71 -13.38
C GLU A 68 -12.53 -11.63 -13.87
N LYS A 69 -11.64 -11.12 -13.02
CA LYS A 69 -10.20 -11.04 -13.30
C LYS A 69 -9.50 -12.33 -12.90
N GLU A 70 -8.65 -12.84 -13.79
CA GLU A 70 -7.93 -14.11 -13.60
C GLU A 70 -6.53 -13.95 -12.98
N LEU A 71 -5.97 -12.73 -12.99
CA LEU A 71 -4.63 -12.44 -12.48
C LEU A 71 -4.69 -11.72 -11.12
N LEU A 72 -4.16 -12.38 -10.08
CA LEU A 72 -3.91 -11.79 -8.76
C LEU A 72 -2.46 -11.29 -8.70
N GLU A 73 -2.26 -9.98 -8.83
CA GLU A 73 -0.94 -9.36 -8.74
C GLU A 73 -0.72 -8.70 -7.37
N ILE A 74 0.30 -9.14 -6.64
CA ILE A 74 0.66 -8.65 -5.29
C ILE A 74 2.09 -8.16 -5.31
N HIS A 75 2.30 -6.93 -4.84
CA HIS A 75 3.61 -6.30 -4.73
C HIS A 75 3.95 -6.11 -3.25
N PHE A 76 5.01 -6.77 -2.77
CA PHE A 76 5.55 -6.49 -1.45
C PHE A 76 6.45 -5.26 -1.50
N PHE A 77 6.12 -4.26 -0.70
CA PHE A 77 6.77 -2.97 -0.66
C PHE A 77 7.00 -2.52 0.79
N GLY A 78 7.66 -1.39 0.97
CA GLY A 78 7.88 -0.82 2.29
C GLY A 78 9.18 -0.04 2.37
N GLY A 79 9.81 -0.08 3.55
CA GLY A 79 11.23 0.24 3.68
C GLY A 79 12.06 -0.83 2.97
N GLU A 80 12.54 -1.83 3.70
CA GLU A 80 13.11 -3.04 3.10
C GLU A 80 12.19 -4.24 3.40
N PRO A 81 11.41 -4.72 2.41
CA PRO A 81 10.45 -5.80 2.63
C PRO A 81 11.06 -7.07 3.21
N MET A 82 12.30 -7.39 2.86
CA MET A 82 13.00 -8.59 3.34
C MET A 82 13.51 -8.47 4.77
N THR A 83 13.31 -7.33 5.44
CA THR A 83 13.63 -7.13 6.87
C THR A 83 12.41 -7.26 7.78
N ALA A 84 11.21 -7.46 7.23
CA ALA A 84 10.03 -7.77 8.01
C ALA A 84 10.16 -9.18 8.64
N PRO A 85 9.71 -9.37 9.90
CA PRO A 85 9.80 -10.63 10.61
C PRO A 85 8.88 -11.73 10.07
#